data_AF-A0A8S0X2Y6-F1
#
_entry.id   AF-A0A8S0X2Y6-F1
#
_cell.length_a   1.000
_cell.length_b   1.000
_cell.length_c   1.000
_cell.angle_alpha   90.00
_cell.angle_beta   90.00
_cell.angle_gamma   90.00
#
_symmetry.space_group_name_H-M   'P 1'
#
loop_
_entity.id
_entity.type
_entity.pdbx_description
1 polymer ?
#
loop_
_entity_poly.entity_id
_entity_poly.type
_entity_poly.pdbx_seq_one_letter_code
_entity_poly.pdbx_strand_id
1 'polypeptide(L)'
;MSNPNAALNPNHSVLLTLPLRSLRKHKRGKSSASRHPHPLANDTTDVFQDLEDDADNESEYKWGMVNWMRLWWYDALMQHLYDTATFWGDKILSWTNDTNDAFWLAQTYFMTHQYARAERLLTQPFPTTPLKQPVSPTPPANGHLPGQPSKGKGHEYDALQLMLSMPRLPMGPGGMIELPEEIQDHVSRLVDMSVACRYLAALCQFWQGNWDSSMEMLEELNPFQKTVQDGVVIPNADAGIKVEASMCHLRGCLYQKLNRIAQAKQAFTEALALNVKCYKSFEQLIATEMMTPDKEWEFVQGLAYSTQTPQDAQFVQLIYTSRLQKYQHATEHAFTRQRLVDKYGLGNNPDTVL
;
A
#
# COMPACT_ATOMS: atom_id res chain seq x y z
N MET A 1 -1.21 -7.23 25.14
CA MET A 1 -2.46 -7.14 24.37
C MET A 1 -2.15 -6.32 23.13
N SER A 2 -1.72 -7.00 22.07
CA SER A 2 -1.31 -6.40 20.80
C SER A 2 -2.54 -6.31 19.92
N ASN A 3 -2.88 -5.11 19.44
CA ASN A 3 -4.09 -4.83 18.70
C ASN A 3 -3.95 -5.37 17.25
N PRO A 4 -4.78 -6.31 16.78
CA PRO A 4 -4.68 -6.89 15.43
C PRO A 4 -5.12 -5.94 14.30
N ASN A 5 -5.55 -4.71 14.63
CA ASN A 5 -6.03 -3.70 13.67
C ASN A 5 -4.94 -2.76 13.11
N ALA A 6 -3.65 -3.09 13.23
CA ALA A 6 -2.59 -2.33 12.57
C ALA A 6 -2.42 -2.65 11.07
N ALA A 7 -3.25 -3.55 10.52
CA ALA A 7 -3.07 -4.19 9.22
C ALA A 7 -3.39 -3.32 7.98
N LEU A 8 -3.86 -2.09 8.15
CA LEU A 8 -4.21 -1.19 7.03
C LEU A 8 -3.92 0.26 7.42
N ASN A 9 -2.65 0.67 7.51
CA ASN A 9 -2.33 2.10 7.59
C ASN A 9 -2.03 2.65 6.19
N PRO A 10 -3.02 3.28 5.51
CA PRO A 10 -2.88 3.77 4.14
C PRO A 10 -1.94 4.97 4.01
N ASN A 11 -1.45 5.54 5.11
CA ASN A 11 -0.48 6.65 5.08
C ASN A 11 0.99 6.18 5.12
N HIS A 12 1.17 4.86 5.20
CA HIS A 12 2.39 4.05 5.19
C HIS A 12 3.54 4.53 4.29
N SER A 13 4.39 5.50 4.63
CA SER A 13 5.49 5.89 3.72
C SER A 13 6.40 4.68 3.43
N VAL A 14 6.72 4.48 2.15
CA VAL A 14 7.52 3.37 1.58
C VAL A 14 8.89 3.18 2.26
N LEU A 15 9.35 4.19 2.99
CA LEU A 15 10.64 4.17 3.68
C LEU A 15 10.60 3.60 5.10
N LEU A 16 9.41 3.48 5.72
CA LEU A 16 9.26 2.93 7.07
C LEU A 16 8.87 1.44 7.07
N THR A 17 8.47 0.87 5.91
CA THR A 17 8.23 -0.58 5.77
C THR A 17 9.51 -1.41 5.65
N LEU A 18 10.67 -0.76 5.56
CA LEU A 18 11.94 -1.41 5.85
C LEU A 18 11.92 -1.83 7.33
N PRO A 19 12.15 -3.12 7.66
CA PRO A 19 12.51 -3.45 9.03
C PRO A 19 13.80 -2.70 9.32
N LEU A 20 13.70 -1.59 10.05
CA LEU A 20 14.84 -1.01 10.75
C LEU A 20 15.54 -2.18 11.42
N ARG A 21 16.80 -2.40 11.04
CA ARG A 21 17.73 -3.38 11.62
C ARG A 21 17.26 -3.74 13.02
N SER A 22 16.83 -4.98 13.20
CA SER A 22 16.67 -5.55 14.53
C SER A 22 18.03 -5.46 15.22
N LEU A 23 18.26 -4.36 15.93
CA LEU A 23 19.24 -4.30 16.99
C LEU A 23 18.71 -5.29 18.01
N ARG A 24 19.20 -6.53 17.90
CA ARG A 24 19.08 -7.57 18.91
C ARG A 24 19.45 -6.92 20.24
N LYS A 25 18.44 -6.54 21.02
CA LYS A 25 18.61 -6.33 22.45
C LYS A 25 18.87 -7.71 23.02
N HIS A 26 20.13 -8.10 23.11
CA HIS A 26 20.55 -9.22 23.94
C HIS A 26 19.94 -8.99 25.33
N LYS A 27 18.97 -9.84 25.66
CA LYS A 27 18.34 -9.87 26.98
C LYS A 27 19.48 -10.18 27.96
N ARG A 28 19.83 -9.20 28.79
CA ARG A 28 20.83 -9.30 29.86
C ARG A 28 20.39 -10.43 30.79
N GLY A 29 21.06 -11.59 30.68
CA GLY A 29 20.80 -12.75 31.52
C GLY A 29 21.04 -12.42 32.99
N LYS A 30 20.06 -12.77 33.84
CA LYS A 30 20.22 -12.73 35.29
C LYS A 30 21.18 -13.84 35.71
N SER A 31 22.14 -13.46 36.53
CA SER A 31 23.08 -14.31 37.24
C SER A 31 22.37 -15.25 38.23
N SER A 32 22.66 -16.55 38.16
CA SER A 32 22.64 -17.43 39.33
C SER A 32 23.72 -18.49 39.19
N ALA A 33 24.54 -18.60 40.22
CA ALA A 33 25.75 -19.40 40.29
C ALA A 33 25.49 -20.90 40.51
N SER A 34 26.48 -21.69 40.04
CA SER A 34 26.94 -22.99 40.55
C SER A 34 26.09 -24.25 40.27
N ARG A 35 26.61 -25.12 39.40
CA ARG A 35 27.10 -26.48 39.74
C ARG A 35 27.70 -27.13 38.48
N HIS A 36 28.96 -27.54 38.55
CA HIS A 36 29.61 -28.40 37.55
C HIS A 36 29.19 -29.86 37.72
N PRO A 37 29.10 -30.63 36.63
CA PRO A 37 29.76 -31.94 36.60
C PRO A 37 30.92 -32.02 35.60
N HIS A 38 31.78 -33.02 35.81
CA HIS A 38 33.17 -33.21 35.38
C HIS A 38 33.41 -33.49 33.88
N PRO A 39 34.66 -33.30 33.38
CA PRO A 39 35.10 -33.76 32.07
C PRO A 39 35.41 -35.27 32.14
N LEU A 40 35.11 -36.02 31.08
CA LEU A 40 35.17 -37.50 30.97
C LEU A 40 33.89 -38.25 31.35
N ALA A 41 32.82 -37.99 30.60
CA ALA A 41 31.81 -39.01 30.31
C ALA A 41 31.82 -39.23 28.79
N ASN A 42 32.58 -40.24 28.34
CA ASN A 42 32.28 -40.93 27.11
C ASN A 42 31.13 -41.89 27.43
N ASP A 43 29.97 -41.69 26.84
CA ASP A 43 29.08 -42.81 26.59
C ASP A 43 28.54 -42.71 25.17
N THR A 44 28.98 -43.68 24.39
CA THR A 44 28.64 -43.91 23.00
C THR A 44 27.24 -44.49 22.89
N THR A 45 26.58 -44.21 21.76
CA THR A 45 25.46 -44.97 21.18
C THR A 45 24.10 -44.96 21.89
N ASP A 46 23.22 -44.09 21.40
CA ASP A 46 21.83 -44.37 20.98
C ASP A 46 21.54 -43.29 19.90
N VAL A 47 21.62 -43.47 18.58
CA VAL A 47 21.04 -44.47 17.67
C VAL A 47 19.51 -44.57 17.83
N PHE A 48 18.83 -43.54 17.31
CA PHE A 48 17.40 -43.48 16.94
C PHE A 48 16.36 -43.66 18.06
N GLN A 49 15.91 -42.55 18.65
CA GLN A 49 14.60 -42.29 19.30
C GLN A 49 14.69 -40.84 19.84
N ASP A 50 13.85 -39.84 19.56
CA ASP A 50 12.45 -39.82 19.15
C ASP A 50 12.17 -38.59 18.26
N LEU A 51 11.52 -38.84 17.12
CA LEU A 51 10.85 -37.84 16.30
C LEU A 51 9.48 -37.57 16.90
N GLU A 52 9.35 -36.61 17.82
CA GLU A 52 8.03 -36.06 18.19
C GLU A 52 8.10 -34.54 18.42
N ASP A 53 7.31 -33.83 17.59
CA ASP A 53 6.75 -32.48 17.77
C ASP A 53 7.62 -31.22 17.52
N ASP A 54 7.95 -30.96 16.24
CA ASP A 54 8.48 -29.67 15.76
C ASP A 54 7.57 -28.98 14.70
N ALA A 55 6.24 -29.20 14.75
CA ALA A 55 5.30 -28.52 13.84
C ALA A 55 5.24 -26.99 14.08
N ASP A 56 5.54 -26.54 15.30
CA ASP A 56 5.60 -25.10 15.63
C ASP A 56 6.83 -24.41 15.03
N ASN A 57 7.95 -25.13 14.82
CA ASN A 57 9.19 -24.59 14.28
C ASN A 57 9.16 -24.37 12.75
N GLU A 58 8.43 -25.20 12.00
CA GLU A 58 8.31 -25.02 10.53
C GLU A 58 7.54 -23.75 10.15
N SER A 59 6.51 -23.41 10.94
CA SER A 59 5.70 -22.21 10.71
C SER A 59 6.50 -20.92 10.92
N GLU A 60 7.35 -20.89 11.96
CA GLU A 60 8.26 -19.78 12.24
C GLU A 60 9.35 -19.67 11.16
N TYR A 61 9.89 -20.80 10.69
CA TYR A 61 10.86 -20.82 9.59
C TYR A 61 10.28 -20.31 8.26
N LYS A 62 9.05 -20.75 7.92
CA LYS A 62 8.33 -20.29 6.72
C LYS A 62 8.05 -18.78 6.78
N TRP A 63 7.62 -18.27 7.93
CA TRP A 63 7.41 -16.83 8.12
C TRP A 63 8.73 -16.04 8.03
N GLY A 64 9.82 -16.60 8.54
CA GLY A 64 11.17 -16.07 8.36
C GLY A 64 11.56 -15.97 6.88
N MET A 65 11.36 -17.05 6.10
CA MET A 65 11.67 -17.09 4.67
C MET A 65 10.86 -16.06 3.87
N VAL A 66 9.56 -15.93 4.13
CA VAL A 66 8.69 -14.92 3.48
C VAL A 66 9.24 -13.51 3.71
N ASN A 67 9.69 -13.20 4.93
CA ASN A 67 10.25 -11.88 5.24
C ASN A 67 11.56 -11.62 4.48
N TRP A 68 12.42 -12.63 4.33
CA TRP A 68 13.61 -12.52 3.48
C TRP A 68 13.27 -12.32 2.01
N MET A 69 12.27 -13.05 1.49
CA MET A 69 11.82 -12.89 0.12
C MET A 69 11.25 -11.49 -0.14
N ARG A 70 10.50 -10.92 0.82
CA ARG A 70 10.05 -9.53 0.73
C ARG A 70 11.23 -8.57 0.61
N LEU A 71 12.31 -8.76 1.37
CA LEU A 71 13.52 -7.94 1.24
C LEU A 71 14.16 -8.07 -0.15
N TRP A 72 14.30 -9.29 -0.68
CA TRP A 72 14.83 -9.49 -2.04
C TRP A 72 13.94 -8.85 -3.10
N TRP A 73 12.63 -8.93 -2.92
CA TRP A 73 11.67 -8.30 -3.81
C TRP A 73 11.80 -6.77 -3.81
N TYR A 74 11.83 -6.13 -2.64
CA TYR A 74 12.01 -4.68 -2.56
C TYR A 74 13.36 -4.22 -3.12
N ASP A 75 14.44 -4.98 -2.86
CA ASP A 75 15.76 -4.68 -3.42
C ASP A 75 15.76 -4.78 -4.96
N ALA A 76 15.16 -5.83 -5.51
CA ALA A 76 14.99 -5.98 -6.96
C ALA A 76 14.18 -4.82 -7.56
N LEU A 77 13.11 -4.37 -6.88
CA LEU A 77 12.30 -3.24 -7.31
C LEU A 77 13.11 -1.94 -7.36
N MET A 78 13.91 -1.67 -6.33
CA MET A 78 14.77 -0.48 -6.25
C MET A 78 15.94 -0.52 -7.24
N GLN A 79 16.40 -1.70 -7.62
CA GLN A 79 17.41 -1.90 -8.67
C GLN A 79 16.82 -1.96 -10.09
N HIS A 80 15.52 -1.69 -10.24
CA HIS A 80 14.81 -1.74 -11.53
C HIS A 80 14.79 -3.12 -12.21
N LEU A 81 14.98 -4.19 -11.44
CA LEU A 81 14.91 -5.59 -11.88
C LEU A 81 13.46 -6.10 -11.79
N TYR A 82 12.57 -5.53 -12.60
CA TYR A 82 11.13 -5.72 -12.45
C TYR A 82 10.64 -7.16 -12.70
N ASP A 83 11.29 -7.92 -13.58
CA ASP A 83 10.95 -9.32 -13.82
C ASP A 83 11.29 -10.19 -12.60
N THR A 84 12.44 -9.92 -11.98
CA THR A 84 12.86 -10.56 -10.73
C THR A 84 11.90 -10.19 -9.59
N ALA A 85 11.54 -8.91 -9.48
CA ALA A 85 10.58 -8.44 -8.51
C ALA A 85 9.20 -9.12 -8.67
N THR A 86 8.73 -9.21 -9.92
CA THR A 86 7.48 -9.91 -10.26
C THR A 86 7.52 -11.38 -9.89
N PHE A 87 8.62 -12.08 -10.22
CA PHE A 87 8.79 -13.49 -9.93
C PHE A 87 8.67 -13.79 -8.43
N TRP A 88 9.38 -13.01 -7.60
CA TRP A 88 9.34 -13.18 -6.14
C TRP A 88 8.01 -12.73 -5.54
N GLY A 89 7.46 -11.59 -5.97
CA GLY A 89 6.17 -11.07 -5.51
C GLY A 89 5.02 -12.04 -5.75
N ASP A 90 4.95 -12.68 -6.93
CA ASP A 90 3.96 -13.70 -7.24
C ASP A 90 4.02 -14.90 -6.26
N LYS A 91 5.23 -15.34 -5.88
CA LYS A 91 5.44 -16.46 -4.94
C LYS A 91 5.07 -16.09 -3.51
N ILE A 92 5.47 -14.89 -3.07
CA ILE A 92 5.14 -14.37 -1.75
C ILE A 92 3.63 -14.30 -1.59
N LEU A 93 2.93 -13.65 -2.53
CA LEU A 93 1.48 -13.52 -2.46
C LEU A 93 0.77 -14.88 -2.44
N SER A 94 1.25 -15.86 -3.22
CA SER A 94 0.71 -17.21 -3.23
C SER A 94 0.86 -17.93 -1.88
N TRP A 95 1.84 -17.55 -1.06
CA TRP A 95 2.07 -18.16 0.26
C TRP A 95 1.39 -17.42 1.40
N THR A 96 1.32 -16.09 1.32
CA THR A 96 0.82 -15.24 2.41
C THR A 96 -0.66 -14.92 2.28
N ASN A 97 -1.14 -14.78 1.03
CA ASN A 97 -2.44 -14.18 0.73
C ASN A 97 -2.67 -12.85 1.49
N ASP A 98 -1.58 -12.08 1.69
CA ASP A 98 -1.61 -10.80 2.40
C ASP A 98 -2.05 -9.69 1.43
N THR A 99 -2.96 -8.84 1.87
CA THR A 99 -3.46 -7.71 1.07
C THR A 99 -2.36 -6.69 0.77
N ASN A 100 -1.36 -6.55 1.66
CA ASN A 100 -0.21 -5.68 1.44
C ASN A 100 0.71 -6.22 0.35
N ASP A 101 0.97 -7.53 0.34
CA ASP A 101 1.75 -8.17 -0.72
C ASP A 101 1.03 -8.05 -2.07
N ALA A 102 -0.31 -8.15 -2.09
CA ALA A 102 -1.10 -7.94 -3.30
C ALA A 102 -0.99 -6.51 -3.84
N PHE A 103 -1.05 -5.51 -2.96
CA PHE A 103 -0.86 -4.11 -3.33
C PHE A 103 0.52 -3.86 -3.96
N TRP A 104 1.59 -4.33 -3.33
CA TRP A 104 2.96 -4.14 -3.84
C TRP A 104 3.22 -4.91 -5.14
N LEU A 105 2.57 -6.05 -5.34
CA LEU A 105 2.63 -6.80 -6.59
C LEU A 105 1.92 -6.04 -7.71
N ALA A 106 0.75 -5.47 -7.43
CA ALA A 106 0.07 -4.57 -8.37
C ALA A 106 0.93 -3.33 -8.69
N GLN A 107 1.64 -2.78 -7.71
CA GLN A 107 2.59 -1.68 -7.92
C GLN A 107 3.74 -2.09 -8.86
N THR A 108 4.25 -3.33 -8.74
CA THR A 108 5.28 -3.87 -9.64
C THR A 108 4.75 -4.00 -11.08
N TYR A 109 3.53 -4.50 -11.25
CA TYR A 109 2.87 -4.54 -12.56
C TYR A 109 2.64 -3.14 -13.14
N PHE A 110 2.29 -2.16 -12.30
CA PHE A 110 2.15 -0.78 -12.72
C PHE A 110 3.48 -0.20 -13.26
N MET A 111 4.60 -0.44 -12.57
CA MET A 111 5.93 0.03 -13.00
C MET A 111 6.39 -0.63 -14.31
N THR A 112 5.89 -1.82 -14.64
CA THR A 112 6.16 -2.51 -15.91
C THR A 112 5.15 -2.19 -17.01
N HIS A 113 4.28 -1.19 -16.81
CA HIS A 113 3.21 -0.79 -17.73
C HIS A 113 2.16 -1.89 -18.01
N GLN A 114 2.08 -2.93 -17.16
CA GLN A 114 1.08 -3.98 -17.24
C GLN A 114 -0.21 -3.57 -16.50
N TYR A 115 -0.81 -2.43 -16.90
CA TYR A 115 -1.93 -1.81 -16.19
C TYR A 115 -3.15 -2.72 -16.06
N ALA A 116 -3.53 -3.45 -17.10
CA ALA A 116 -4.65 -4.40 -17.06
C ALA A 116 -4.42 -5.55 -16.07
N ARG A 117 -3.16 -5.99 -15.89
CA ARG A 117 -2.80 -7.05 -14.95
C ARG A 117 -2.86 -6.53 -13.51
N ALA A 118 -2.35 -5.32 -13.27
CA ALA A 118 -2.43 -4.64 -11.99
C ALA A 118 -3.89 -4.40 -11.57
N GLU A 119 -4.71 -3.84 -12.46
CA GLU A 119 -6.12 -3.60 -12.22
C GLU A 119 -6.84 -4.91 -11.88
N ARG A 120 -6.67 -5.97 -12.69
CA ARG A 120 -7.30 -7.26 -12.43
C ARG A 120 -6.93 -7.83 -11.06
N LEU A 121 -5.67 -7.73 -10.65
CA LEU A 121 -5.24 -8.19 -9.32
C LEU A 121 -5.96 -7.44 -8.19
N LEU A 122 -6.22 -6.15 -8.37
CA LEU A 122 -6.87 -5.31 -7.36
C LEU A 122 -8.40 -5.44 -7.34
N THR A 123 -9.00 -5.72 -8.49
CA THR A 123 -10.46 -5.80 -8.65
C THR A 123 -11.02 -7.21 -8.56
N GLN A 124 -10.19 -8.24 -8.71
CA GLN A 124 -10.63 -9.61 -8.57
C GLN A 124 -11.04 -9.93 -7.12
N PRO A 125 -11.92 -10.92 -6.92
CA PRO A 125 -12.29 -11.38 -5.60
C PRO A 125 -11.04 -11.87 -4.83
N PHE A 126 -10.81 -11.31 -3.63
CA PHE A 126 -9.67 -11.65 -2.77
C PHE A 126 -10.15 -12.41 -1.52
N PRO A 127 -9.56 -13.58 -1.18
CA PRO A 127 -9.99 -14.35 -0.02
C PRO A 127 -9.68 -13.59 1.28
N THR A 128 -10.69 -13.32 2.11
CA THR A 128 -10.52 -12.55 3.36
C THR A 128 -10.19 -13.39 4.58
N THR A 129 -10.14 -14.72 4.44
CA THR A 129 -9.78 -15.65 5.53
C THR A 129 -8.35 -16.16 5.30
N PRO A 130 -7.44 -16.07 6.29
CA PRO A 130 -6.16 -16.79 6.20
C PRO A 130 -6.48 -18.28 6.12
N LEU A 131 -5.98 -18.95 5.08
CA LEU A 131 -6.06 -20.39 4.94
C LEU A 131 -5.58 -21.05 6.24
N LYS A 132 -6.51 -21.58 7.05
CA LYS A 132 -6.13 -22.66 7.96
C LYS A 132 -5.65 -23.80 7.06
N GLN A 133 -4.40 -24.18 7.21
CA GLN A 133 -3.81 -25.28 6.48
C GLN A 133 -4.70 -26.52 6.63
N PRO A 134 -4.80 -27.38 5.60
CA PRO A 134 -5.49 -28.64 5.74
C PRO A 134 -4.89 -29.40 6.92
N VAL A 135 -5.73 -29.71 7.90
CA VAL A 135 -5.35 -30.58 9.02
C VAL A 135 -4.93 -31.90 8.39
N SER A 136 -3.69 -32.31 8.62
CA SER A 136 -3.16 -33.60 8.16
C SER A 136 -4.14 -34.72 8.53
N PRO A 137 -4.48 -35.64 7.61
CA PRO A 137 -5.36 -36.76 7.95
C PRO A 137 -4.66 -37.60 9.02
N THR A 138 -5.28 -37.72 10.20
CA THR A 138 -4.87 -38.66 11.22
C THR A 138 -4.86 -40.07 10.63
N PRO A 139 -3.80 -40.87 10.85
CA PRO A 139 -3.76 -42.23 10.31
C PRO A 139 -4.85 -43.09 10.97
N PRO A 140 -5.53 -43.98 10.22
CA PRO A 140 -6.53 -44.85 10.79
C PRO A 140 -5.85 -45.89 11.69
N ALA A 141 -6.14 -45.83 12.99
CA ALA A 141 -5.81 -46.92 13.91
C ALA A 141 -6.66 -48.14 13.56
N ASN A 142 -6.00 -49.26 13.25
CA ASN A 142 -6.62 -50.54 12.92
C ASN A 142 -7.35 -51.17 14.12
N GLY A 143 -8.61 -51.59 13.92
CA GLY A 143 -9.36 -52.47 14.83
C GLY A 143 -10.83 -52.73 14.43
N HIS A 144 -11.08 -53.77 13.61
CA HIS A 144 -12.31 -54.58 13.35
C HIS A 144 -13.73 -54.08 13.80
N LEU A 145 -14.65 -53.72 12.87
CA LEU A 145 -15.85 -54.43 12.28
C LEU A 145 -17.15 -54.57 13.15
N PRO A 146 -18.38 -54.71 12.59
CA PRO A 146 -19.10 -53.94 11.54
C PRO A 146 -20.56 -53.54 11.94
N GLY A 147 -21.12 -52.45 11.37
CA GLY A 147 -22.59 -52.27 11.35
C GLY A 147 -23.13 -50.84 11.25
N GLN A 148 -23.99 -50.63 10.24
CA GLN A 148 -24.93 -49.52 9.98
C GLN A 148 -24.45 -48.24 9.25
N PRO A 149 -25.30 -47.69 8.34
CA PRO A 149 -24.98 -46.51 7.56
C PRO A 149 -25.49 -45.24 8.26
N SER A 150 -24.58 -44.35 8.65
CA SER A 150 -24.90 -42.99 9.08
C SER A 150 -24.34 -41.99 8.07
N LYS A 151 -25.30 -41.39 7.36
CA LYS A 151 -25.20 -40.26 6.44
C LYS A 151 -24.52 -39.08 7.15
N GLY A 152 -23.39 -38.59 6.63
CA GLY A 152 -22.65 -37.46 7.21
C GLY A 152 -21.92 -36.65 6.15
N LYS A 153 -22.23 -35.36 6.08
CA LYS A 153 -21.73 -34.33 5.16
C LYS A 153 -20.20 -34.24 5.14
N GLY A 154 -19.62 -34.37 3.94
CA GLY A 154 -18.30 -33.84 3.61
C GLY A 154 -18.48 -32.87 2.44
N HIS A 155 -18.58 -31.57 2.73
CA HIS A 155 -18.82 -30.54 1.71
C HIS A 155 -17.78 -29.40 1.73
N GLU A 156 -16.90 -29.36 2.74
CA GLU A 156 -15.92 -28.26 2.89
C GLU A 156 -14.61 -28.51 2.13
N TYR A 157 -14.15 -29.76 2.02
CA TYR A 157 -12.91 -30.09 1.31
C TYR A 157 -13.04 -29.98 -0.22
N ASP A 158 -14.24 -30.23 -0.76
CA ASP A 158 -14.46 -30.24 -2.21
C ASP A 158 -14.55 -28.82 -2.79
N ALA A 159 -15.07 -27.86 -2.02
CA ALA A 159 -15.17 -26.45 -2.43
C ALA A 159 -13.78 -25.80 -2.59
N LEU A 160 -12.86 -26.06 -1.65
CA LEU A 160 -11.49 -25.51 -1.68
C LEU A 160 -10.65 -26.10 -2.82
N GLN A 161 -10.83 -27.39 -3.11
CA GLN A 161 -10.19 -28.07 -4.24
C GLN A 161 -10.74 -27.57 -5.59
N LEU A 162 -12.05 -27.29 -5.67
CA LEU A 162 -12.70 -26.68 -6.85
C LEU A 162 -12.22 -25.24 -7.11
N MET A 163 -11.98 -24.42 -6.07
CA MET A 163 -11.53 -23.03 -6.26
C MET A 163 -10.08 -22.92 -6.75
N LEU A 164 -9.21 -23.85 -6.32
CA LEU A 164 -7.81 -23.89 -6.75
C LEU A 164 -7.62 -24.54 -8.14
N SER A 165 -8.63 -25.25 -8.64
CA SER A 165 -8.57 -26.01 -9.89
C SER A 165 -9.46 -25.46 -11.03
N MET A 166 -10.12 -24.32 -10.85
CA MET A 166 -10.93 -23.74 -11.92
C MET A 166 -10.05 -23.32 -13.11
N PRO A 167 -10.29 -23.86 -14.32
CA PRO A 167 -9.76 -23.27 -15.54
C PRO A 167 -10.31 -21.86 -15.67
N ARG A 168 -9.52 -20.92 -16.21
CA ARG A 168 -9.95 -19.53 -16.50
C ARG A 168 -11.33 -19.54 -17.15
N LEU A 169 -12.36 -19.15 -16.39
CA LEU A 169 -13.73 -19.06 -16.91
C LEU A 169 -13.84 -17.85 -17.85
N PRO A 170 -14.60 -17.96 -18.94
CA PRO A 170 -14.70 -16.91 -19.94
C PRO A 170 -15.42 -15.67 -19.38
N MET A 171 -14.84 -14.51 -19.66
CA MET A 171 -15.32 -13.19 -19.27
C MET A 171 -16.60 -12.82 -20.05
N GLY A 172 -17.70 -12.56 -19.35
CA GLY A 172 -18.89 -11.92 -19.95
C GLY A 172 -18.68 -10.43 -20.19
N PRO A 173 -19.47 -9.78 -21.08
CA PRO A 173 -19.34 -8.35 -21.33
C PRO A 173 -19.80 -7.58 -20.09
N GLY A 174 -18.84 -7.03 -19.34
CA GLY A 174 -19.07 -6.31 -18.08
C GLY A 174 -18.13 -6.68 -16.93
N GLY A 175 -17.29 -7.71 -17.07
CA GLY A 175 -16.23 -7.99 -16.09
C GLY A 175 -16.70 -8.50 -14.72
N MET A 176 -18.00 -8.80 -14.56
CA MET A 176 -18.55 -9.37 -13.32
C MET A 176 -18.41 -10.89 -13.36
N ILE A 177 -17.76 -11.45 -12.33
CA ILE A 177 -17.71 -12.90 -12.10
C ILE A 177 -18.96 -13.24 -11.29
N GLU A 178 -19.90 -14.02 -11.84
CA GLU A 178 -21.01 -14.59 -11.08
C GLU A 178 -20.46 -15.70 -10.17
N LEU A 179 -20.16 -15.37 -8.91
CA LEU A 179 -19.87 -16.36 -7.88
C LEU A 179 -21.18 -16.84 -7.23
N PRO A 180 -21.29 -18.15 -6.87
CA PRO A 180 -22.39 -18.66 -6.05
C PRO A 180 -22.57 -17.87 -4.75
N GLU A 181 -23.82 -17.59 -4.36
CA GLU A 181 -24.21 -16.78 -3.17
C GLU A 181 -23.51 -17.24 -1.86
N GLU A 182 -23.12 -18.51 -1.77
CA GLU A 182 -22.48 -19.11 -0.58
C GLU A 182 -21.00 -18.75 -0.41
N ILE A 183 -20.32 -18.25 -1.47
CA ILE A 183 -18.89 -17.86 -1.43
C ILE A 183 -18.74 -16.34 -1.26
N GLN A 184 -19.81 -15.58 -1.50
CA GLN A 184 -19.80 -14.12 -1.50
C GLN A 184 -19.47 -13.52 -0.12
N ASP A 185 -19.76 -14.24 0.96
CA ASP A 185 -19.47 -13.79 2.34
C ASP A 185 -17.98 -13.86 2.72
N HIS A 186 -17.14 -14.59 1.98
CA HIS A 186 -15.72 -14.83 2.32
C HIS A 186 -14.72 -14.19 1.35
N VAL A 187 -15.21 -13.39 0.39
CA VAL A 187 -14.38 -12.84 -0.67
C VAL A 187 -14.74 -11.37 -0.89
N SER A 188 -13.75 -10.49 -0.80
CA SER A 188 -13.94 -9.04 -1.00
C SER A 188 -12.92 -8.54 -2.01
N ARG A 189 -13.21 -7.44 -2.73
CA ARG A 189 -12.24 -6.85 -3.64
C ARG A 189 -11.27 -5.97 -2.85
N LEU A 190 -10.00 -5.96 -3.24
CA LEU A 190 -9.00 -5.15 -2.55
C LEU A 190 -9.31 -3.64 -2.62
N VAL A 191 -9.95 -3.19 -3.71
CA VAL A 191 -10.41 -1.80 -3.86
C VAL A 191 -11.51 -1.40 -2.87
N ASP A 192 -12.25 -2.35 -2.31
CA ASP A 192 -13.30 -2.09 -1.32
C ASP A 192 -12.71 -2.00 0.09
N MET A 193 -11.62 -2.75 0.33
CA MET A 193 -10.94 -2.81 1.62
C MET A 193 -9.89 -1.70 1.81
N SER A 194 -9.27 -1.23 0.73
CA SER A 194 -8.13 -0.30 0.79
C SER A 194 -8.26 0.86 -0.19
N VAL A 195 -8.16 2.07 0.35
CA VAL A 195 -8.13 3.33 -0.41
C VAL A 195 -6.92 3.38 -1.35
N ALA A 196 -5.77 2.86 -0.91
CA ALA A 196 -4.56 2.80 -1.75
C ALA A 196 -4.74 1.84 -2.94
N CYS A 197 -5.39 0.69 -2.73
CA CYS A 197 -5.73 -0.24 -3.80
C CYS A 197 -6.73 0.39 -4.79
N ARG A 198 -7.74 1.10 -4.28
CA ARG A 198 -8.70 1.84 -5.12
C ARG A 198 -8.01 2.90 -5.97
N TYR A 199 -7.14 3.69 -5.36
CA TYR A 199 -6.34 4.69 -6.06
C TYR A 199 -5.47 4.06 -7.17
N LEU A 200 -4.74 2.99 -6.86
CA LEU A 200 -3.87 2.34 -7.84
C LEU A 200 -4.66 1.69 -8.98
N ALA A 201 -5.80 1.07 -8.70
CA ALA A 201 -6.68 0.51 -9.73
C ALA A 201 -7.25 1.62 -10.64
N ALA A 202 -7.70 2.74 -10.08
CA ALA A 202 -8.14 3.89 -10.86
C ALA A 202 -7.00 4.46 -11.71
N LEU A 203 -5.78 4.55 -11.15
CA LEU A 203 -4.60 4.99 -11.88
C LEU A 203 -4.29 4.04 -13.06
N CYS A 204 -4.44 2.73 -12.89
CA CYS A 204 -4.30 1.77 -13.98
C CYS A 204 -5.34 2.01 -15.09
N GLN A 205 -6.60 2.29 -14.74
CA GLN A 205 -7.66 2.58 -15.71
C GLN A 205 -7.39 3.89 -16.46
N PHE A 206 -6.89 4.92 -15.76
CA PHE A 206 -6.42 6.16 -16.36
C PHE A 206 -5.36 5.88 -17.43
N TRP A 207 -4.29 5.14 -17.13
CA TRP A 207 -3.25 4.87 -18.13
C TRP A 207 -3.71 3.97 -19.29
N GLN A 208 -4.78 3.19 -19.11
CA GLN A 208 -5.42 2.42 -20.18
C GLN A 208 -6.34 3.26 -21.08
N GLY A 209 -6.65 4.51 -20.69
CA GLY A 209 -7.58 5.37 -21.41
C GLY A 209 -9.06 5.17 -21.03
N ASN A 210 -9.34 4.35 -20.02
CA ASN A 210 -10.69 4.08 -19.53
C ASN A 210 -11.10 5.15 -18.52
N TRP A 211 -11.27 6.39 -18.98
CA TRP A 211 -11.50 7.55 -18.11
C TRP A 211 -12.81 7.45 -17.31
N ASP A 212 -13.88 6.97 -17.95
CA ASP A 212 -15.20 6.86 -17.30
C ASP A 212 -15.19 5.82 -16.17
N SER A 213 -14.61 4.64 -16.41
CA SER A 213 -14.43 3.61 -15.37
C SER A 213 -13.53 4.10 -14.24
N SER A 214 -12.45 4.83 -14.56
CA SER A 214 -11.58 5.44 -13.56
C SER A 214 -12.31 6.49 -12.72
N MET A 215 -13.24 7.23 -13.32
CA MET A 215 -14.05 8.22 -12.63
C MET A 215 -15.05 7.57 -11.68
N GLU A 216 -15.70 6.49 -12.12
CA GLU A 216 -16.58 5.67 -11.28
C GLU A 216 -15.82 5.12 -10.06
N MET A 217 -14.59 4.62 -10.26
CA MET A 217 -13.77 4.06 -9.18
C MET A 217 -13.34 5.09 -8.12
N LEU A 218 -13.13 6.35 -8.50
CA LEU A 218 -12.78 7.43 -7.56
C LEU A 218 -13.99 8.16 -7.00
N GLU A 219 -15.18 7.91 -7.55
CA GLU A 219 -16.41 8.67 -7.39
C GLU A 219 -16.31 10.13 -7.91
N GLU A 220 -17.45 10.66 -8.39
CA GLU A 220 -17.50 12.01 -8.97
C GLU A 220 -17.21 13.12 -7.95
N LEU A 221 -17.70 12.94 -6.73
CA LEU A 221 -17.45 13.84 -5.62
C LEU A 221 -16.36 13.28 -4.74
N ASN A 222 -15.66 14.17 -4.05
CA ASN A 222 -14.65 13.75 -3.09
C ASN A 222 -15.35 13.09 -1.89
N PRO A 223 -15.18 11.76 -1.68
CA PRO A 223 -15.85 11.08 -0.56
C PRO A 223 -15.37 11.59 0.80
N PHE A 224 -14.26 12.32 0.82
CA PHE A 224 -13.64 12.89 2.01
C PHE A 224 -13.99 14.36 2.24
N GLN A 225 -14.99 14.95 1.55
CA GLN A 225 -15.35 16.37 1.71
C GLN A 225 -15.61 16.78 3.17
N LYS A 226 -16.32 15.94 3.93
CA LYS A 226 -16.60 16.20 5.35
C LYS A 226 -15.36 16.07 6.23
N THR A 227 -14.42 15.23 5.81
CA THR A 227 -13.12 15.00 6.45
C THR A 227 -12.02 15.88 5.86
N VAL A 228 -12.31 16.90 5.04
CA VAL A 228 -11.25 17.84 4.60
C VAL A 228 -10.73 18.63 5.79
N GLN A 229 -11.61 19.11 6.68
CA GLN A 229 -11.20 19.79 7.91
C GLN A 229 -10.42 18.85 8.85
N ASP A 230 -10.92 17.64 9.05
CA ASP A 230 -10.21 16.61 9.83
C ASP A 230 -8.89 16.20 9.16
N GLY A 231 -8.87 16.16 7.84
CA GLY A 231 -7.72 15.85 6.99
C GLY A 231 -6.68 16.96 6.98
N VAL A 232 -7.00 18.19 7.36
CA VAL A 232 -5.99 19.22 7.58
C VAL A 232 -5.36 19.07 8.96
N VAL A 233 -6.15 18.64 9.96
CA VAL A 233 -5.74 18.58 11.38
C VAL A 233 -5.01 17.29 11.72
N ILE A 234 -5.41 16.16 11.14
CA ILE A 234 -4.84 14.85 11.43
C ILE A 234 -3.50 14.73 10.70
N PRO A 235 -2.36 14.70 11.42
CA PRO A 235 -1.06 14.52 10.80
C PRO A 235 -0.96 13.14 10.18
N ASN A 236 -0.32 13.04 9.00
CA ASN A 236 0.02 11.73 8.46
C ASN A 236 1.03 11.04 9.36
N ALA A 237 0.75 9.79 9.71
CA ALA A 237 1.63 8.96 10.54
C ALA A 237 3.08 8.95 10.02
N ASP A 238 3.25 8.98 8.70
CA ASP A 238 4.55 8.78 8.05
C ASP A 238 5.13 10.04 7.41
N ALA A 239 4.53 11.20 7.74
CA ALA A 239 4.87 12.51 7.17
C ALA A 239 4.83 12.58 5.62
N GLY A 240 4.33 11.56 4.92
CA GLY A 240 4.23 11.50 3.47
C GLY A 240 3.03 12.25 2.88
N ILE A 241 2.86 12.13 1.55
CA ILE A 241 1.67 12.64 0.85
C ILE A 241 0.46 11.75 1.19
N LYS A 242 -0.67 12.38 1.47
CA LYS A 242 -1.95 11.69 1.70
C LYS A 242 -2.44 10.98 0.44
N VAL A 243 -2.89 9.74 0.56
CA VAL A 243 -3.48 9.03 -0.58
C VAL A 243 -4.73 9.76 -1.07
N GLU A 244 -5.50 10.36 -0.14
CA GLU A 244 -6.68 11.18 -0.43
C GLU A 244 -6.34 12.40 -1.30
N ALA A 245 -5.20 13.05 -1.03
CA ALA A 245 -4.72 14.16 -1.86
C ALA A 245 -4.31 13.67 -3.25
N SER A 246 -3.69 12.49 -3.35
CA SER A 246 -3.31 11.86 -4.61
C SER A 246 -4.54 11.44 -5.44
N MET A 247 -5.61 10.97 -4.79
CA MET A 247 -6.90 10.69 -5.43
C MET A 247 -7.55 11.97 -5.98
N CYS A 248 -7.55 13.06 -5.20
CA CYS A 248 -8.09 14.35 -5.67
C CYS A 248 -7.29 14.89 -6.87
N HIS A 249 -5.96 14.72 -6.86
CA HIS A 249 -5.11 15.02 -8.00
C HIS A 249 -5.51 14.22 -9.25
N LEU A 250 -5.62 12.90 -9.13
CA LEU A 250 -6.02 12.03 -10.24
C LEU A 250 -7.42 12.39 -10.76
N ARG A 251 -8.35 12.76 -9.87
CA ARG A 251 -9.67 13.27 -10.23
C ARG A 251 -9.58 14.55 -11.06
N GLY A 252 -8.69 15.47 -10.69
CA GLY A 252 -8.41 16.68 -11.48
C GLY A 252 -7.91 16.35 -12.90
N CYS A 253 -7.00 15.38 -13.01
CA CYS A 253 -6.50 14.88 -14.30
C CYS A 253 -7.62 14.25 -15.14
N LEU A 254 -8.52 13.45 -14.53
CA LEU A 254 -9.68 12.88 -15.21
C LEU A 254 -10.63 13.98 -15.72
N TYR A 255 -10.94 14.98 -14.88
CA TYR A 255 -11.76 16.11 -15.31
C TYR A 255 -11.14 16.89 -16.46
N GLN A 256 -9.82 17.04 -16.51
CA GLN A 256 -9.14 17.61 -17.68
C GLN A 256 -9.36 16.74 -18.93
N LYS A 257 -9.22 15.41 -18.83
CA LYS A 257 -9.48 14.49 -19.95
C LYS A 257 -10.93 14.52 -20.43
N LEU A 258 -11.88 14.74 -19.52
CA LEU A 258 -13.30 14.90 -19.80
C LEU A 258 -13.71 16.33 -20.18
N ASN A 259 -12.75 17.25 -20.35
CA ASN A 259 -12.98 18.66 -20.69
C ASN A 259 -13.85 19.44 -19.68
N ARG A 260 -13.83 19.05 -18.40
CA ARG A 260 -14.57 19.69 -17.29
C ARG A 260 -13.63 20.58 -16.46
N ILE A 261 -13.16 21.68 -17.04
CA ILE A 261 -12.09 22.53 -16.46
C ILE A 261 -12.44 23.10 -15.07
N ALA A 262 -13.70 23.51 -14.85
CA ALA A 262 -14.12 24.06 -13.57
C ALA A 262 -14.01 23.04 -12.41
N GLN A 263 -14.41 21.79 -12.68
CA GLN A 263 -14.30 20.70 -11.71
C GLN A 263 -12.85 20.24 -11.54
N ALA A 264 -12.05 20.26 -12.61
CA ALA A 264 -10.62 19.98 -12.54
C ALA A 264 -9.92 20.94 -11.57
N LYS A 265 -10.18 22.25 -11.71
CA LYS A 265 -9.66 23.28 -10.80
C LYS A 265 -10.04 22.98 -9.36
N GLN A 266 -11.32 22.71 -9.10
CA GLN A 266 -11.78 22.40 -7.75
C GLN A 266 -11.05 21.17 -7.18
N ALA A 267 -10.94 20.09 -7.94
CA ALA A 267 -10.27 18.87 -7.50
C ALA A 267 -8.77 19.10 -7.18
N PHE A 268 -8.05 19.88 -7.99
CA PHE A 268 -6.66 20.22 -7.70
C PHE A 268 -6.51 21.14 -6.47
N THR A 269 -7.42 22.10 -6.28
CA THR A 269 -7.41 22.94 -5.07
C THR A 269 -7.71 22.12 -3.81
N GLU A 270 -8.65 21.17 -3.88
CA GLU A 270 -8.95 20.24 -2.79
C GLU A 270 -7.73 19.37 -2.45
N ALA A 271 -6.99 18.88 -3.45
CA ALA A 271 -5.77 18.10 -3.23
C ALA A 271 -4.71 18.87 -2.42
N LEU A 272 -4.49 20.15 -2.75
CA LEU A 272 -3.55 21.01 -2.01
C LEU A 272 -4.06 21.44 -0.64
N ALA A 273 -5.36 21.66 -0.51
CA ALA A 273 -5.98 21.94 0.77
C ALA A 273 -5.82 20.75 1.73
N LEU A 274 -5.97 19.52 1.23
CA LEU A 274 -5.77 18.29 1.99
C LEU A 274 -4.30 18.04 2.34
N ASN A 275 -3.39 18.26 1.40
CA ASN A 275 -1.96 18.09 1.63
C ASN A 275 -1.12 19.09 0.84
N VAL A 276 -0.53 20.06 1.54
CA VAL A 276 0.33 21.09 0.97
C VAL A 276 1.55 20.51 0.24
N LYS A 277 1.96 19.27 0.51
CA LYS A 277 3.09 18.60 -0.17
C LYS A 277 2.73 18.05 -1.56
N CYS A 278 1.46 18.11 -1.96
CA CYS A 278 1.00 17.63 -3.27
C CYS A 278 1.40 18.60 -4.40
N TYR A 279 2.71 18.73 -4.64
CA TYR A 279 3.28 19.65 -5.64
C TYR A 279 2.71 19.43 -7.04
N LYS A 280 2.40 18.19 -7.40
CA LYS A 280 1.86 17.87 -8.73
C LYS A 280 0.53 18.59 -9.02
N SER A 281 -0.33 18.75 -8.01
CA SER A 281 -1.58 19.53 -8.15
C SER A 281 -1.32 21.02 -8.29
N PHE A 282 -0.33 21.55 -7.56
CA PHE A 282 0.12 22.94 -7.71
C PHE A 282 0.65 23.19 -9.11
N GLU A 283 1.55 22.36 -9.60
CA GLU A 283 2.10 22.46 -10.94
C GLU A 283 0.99 22.46 -12.01
N GLN A 284 -0.01 21.57 -11.89
CA GLN A 284 -1.12 21.54 -12.85
C GLN A 284 -1.95 22.83 -12.84
N LEU A 285 -2.25 23.39 -11.67
CA LEU A 285 -3.03 24.63 -11.56
C LEU A 285 -2.33 25.81 -12.26
N ILE A 286 -1.02 25.96 -12.03
CA ILE A 286 -0.22 27.05 -12.61
C ILE A 286 0.03 26.80 -14.11
N ALA A 287 0.46 25.58 -14.48
CA ALA A 287 0.83 25.28 -15.86
C ALA A 287 -0.35 25.31 -16.84
N THR A 288 -1.58 25.10 -16.34
CA THR A 288 -2.80 25.15 -17.17
C THR A 288 -3.61 26.43 -16.96
N GLU A 289 -3.07 27.41 -16.22
CA GLU A 289 -3.68 28.73 -15.98
C GLU A 289 -5.14 28.63 -15.52
N MET A 290 -5.43 27.69 -14.60
CA MET A 290 -6.82 27.43 -14.17
C MET A 290 -7.44 28.57 -13.35
N MET A 291 -6.64 29.54 -12.93
CA MET A 291 -7.05 30.70 -12.16
C MET A 291 -6.17 31.90 -12.50
N THR A 292 -6.63 33.10 -12.15
CA THR A 292 -5.86 34.33 -12.40
C THR A 292 -4.66 34.43 -11.45
N PRO A 293 -3.57 35.13 -11.83
CA PRO A 293 -2.38 35.25 -11.00
C PRO A 293 -2.65 35.77 -9.57
N ASP A 294 -3.55 36.75 -9.42
CA ASP A 294 -3.97 37.24 -8.10
C ASP A 294 -4.63 36.14 -7.24
N LYS A 295 -5.42 35.26 -7.87
CA LYS A 295 -6.09 34.15 -7.20
C LYS A 295 -5.12 33.02 -6.87
N GLU A 296 -4.13 32.75 -7.71
CA GLU A 296 -3.05 31.82 -7.41
C GLU A 296 -2.29 32.26 -6.16
N TRP A 297 -1.95 33.55 -6.10
CA TRP A 297 -1.25 34.13 -4.96
C TRP A 297 -2.08 34.02 -3.67
N GLU A 298 -3.31 34.51 -3.69
CA GLU A 298 -4.23 34.45 -2.53
C GLU A 298 -4.39 33.00 -2.03
N PHE A 299 -4.58 32.07 -2.96
CA PHE A 299 -4.73 30.65 -2.63
C PHE A 299 -3.46 30.06 -2.00
N VAL A 300 -2.30 30.26 -2.63
CA VAL A 300 -1.02 29.73 -2.12
C VAL A 300 -0.67 30.31 -0.76
N GLN A 301 -0.92 31.60 -0.52
CA GLN A 301 -0.67 32.22 0.78
C GLN A 301 -1.69 31.76 1.84
N GLY A 302 -2.91 31.40 1.43
CA GLY A 302 -4.01 30.97 2.32
C GLY A 302 -3.98 29.50 2.75
N LEU A 303 -3.07 28.67 2.22
CA LEU A 303 -2.97 27.26 2.58
C LEU A 303 -2.52 27.06 4.04
N ALA A 304 -3.01 25.99 4.68
CA ALA A 304 -2.79 25.71 6.09
C ALA A 304 -1.42 25.04 6.39
N TYR A 305 -0.32 25.64 5.93
CA TYR A 305 1.04 25.09 6.07
C TYR A 305 1.43 24.80 7.53
N SER A 306 1.11 25.71 8.45
CA SER A 306 1.47 25.60 9.88
C SER A 306 0.79 24.41 10.55
N THR A 307 -0.43 24.07 10.13
CA THR A 307 -1.18 22.93 10.68
C THR A 307 -0.63 21.62 10.12
N GLN A 308 -0.33 21.56 8.83
CA GLN A 308 0.05 20.31 8.16
C GLN A 308 1.55 19.98 8.30
N THR A 309 2.40 21.00 8.38
CA THR A 309 3.87 20.87 8.42
C THR A 309 4.49 21.93 9.35
N PRO A 310 4.28 21.87 10.68
CA PRO A 310 4.69 22.95 11.58
C PRO A 310 6.20 23.22 11.58
N GLN A 311 7.04 22.19 11.34
CA GLN A 311 8.50 22.36 11.28
C GLN A 311 8.96 23.09 10.00
N ASP A 312 8.31 22.81 8.87
CA ASP A 312 8.77 23.23 7.54
C ASP A 312 7.78 24.17 6.82
N ALA A 313 6.75 24.66 7.50
CA ALA A 313 5.67 25.45 6.92
C ALA A 313 6.17 26.64 6.08
N GLN A 314 7.08 27.43 6.66
CA GLN A 314 7.68 28.57 5.98
C GLN A 314 8.45 28.15 4.73
N PHE A 315 9.14 27.01 4.79
CA PHE A 315 9.94 26.54 3.67
C PHE A 315 9.04 26.16 2.47
N VAL A 316 8.01 25.34 2.72
CA VAL A 316 7.09 24.89 1.66
C VAL A 316 6.37 26.08 1.01
N GLN A 317 5.91 27.04 1.82
CA GLN A 317 5.28 28.26 1.32
C GLN A 317 6.21 29.11 0.44
N LEU A 318 7.48 29.28 0.84
CA LEU A 318 8.46 30.03 0.05
C LEU A 318 8.77 29.33 -1.28
N ILE A 319 8.86 28.00 -1.29
CA ILE A 319 9.06 27.23 -2.53
C ILE A 319 7.89 27.43 -3.50
N TYR A 320 6.64 27.36 -3.05
CA TYR A 320 5.49 27.60 -3.93
C TYR A 320 5.41 29.05 -4.41
N THR A 321 5.67 30.00 -3.50
CA THR A 321 5.72 31.42 -3.84
C THR A 321 6.73 31.68 -4.95
N SER A 322 7.91 31.07 -4.90
CA SER A 322 8.96 31.26 -5.92
C SER A 322 8.57 30.84 -7.34
N ARG A 323 7.55 29.99 -7.48
CA ARG A 323 7.08 29.47 -8.78
C ARG A 323 5.83 30.18 -9.32
N LEU A 324 5.27 31.12 -8.58
CA LEU A 324 4.16 31.95 -9.06
C LEU A 324 4.62 32.98 -10.09
N GLN A 325 3.67 33.51 -10.86
CA GLN A 325 3.97 34.59 -11.81
C GLN A 325 4.50 35.84 -11.09
N LYS A 326 5.49 36.52 -11.70
CA LYS A 326 6.27 37.59 -11.07
C LYS A 326 5.69 38.99 -11.20
N TYR A 327 4.82 39.22 -12.18
CA TYR A 327 4.49 40.57 -12.65
C TYR A 327 3.90 41.50 -11.59
N GLN A 328 3.04 40.99 -10.70
CA GLN A 328 2.39 41.80 -9.67
C GLN A 328 3.14 41.80 -8.32
N HIS A 329 3.98 40.80 -8.04
CA HIS A 329 4.60 40.56 -6.72
C HIS A 329 6.13 40.51 -6.76
N ALA A 330 6.76 41.29 -7.65
CA ALA A 330 8.20 41.23 -7.90
C ALA A 330 9.06 41.43 -6.63
N THR A 331 8.61 42.30 -5.72
CA THR A 331 9.29 42.57 -4.44
C THR A 331 9.28 41.39 -3.49
N GLU A 332 8.13 40.72 -3.38
CA GLU A 332 7.91 39.55 -2.53
C GLU A 332 8.66 38.34 -3.09
N HIS A 333 8.76 38.23 -4.41
CA HIS A 333 9.60 37.24 -5.09
C HIS A 333 11.08 37.44 -4.79
N ALA A 334 11.58 38.68 -4.87
CA ALA A 334 12.97 38.98 -4.51
C ALA A 334 13.28 38.63 -3.06
N PHE A 335 12.38 38.97 -2.13
CA PHE A 335 12.51 38.61 -0.71
C PHE A 335 12.45 37.09 -0.49
N THR A 336 11.54 36.40 -1.19
CA THR A 336 11.40 34.94 -1.14
C THR A 336 12.70 34.26 -1.59
N ARG A 337 13.26 34.70 -2.71
CA ARG A 337 14.54 34.20 -3.22
C ARG A 337 15.67 34.43 -2.23
N GLN A 338 15.80 35.65 -1.71
CA GLN A 338 16.83 35.95 -0.72
C GLN A 338 16.72 35.04 0.51
N ARG A 339 15.51 34.82 1.05
CA ARG A 339 15.30 33.91 2.18
C ARG A 339 15.63 32.45 1.84
N LEU A 340 15.29 31.99 0.64
CA LEU A 340 15.63 30.63 0.18
C LEU A 340 17.14 30.42 0.07
N VAL A 341 17.88 31.45 -0.34
CA VAL A 341 19.35 31.42 -0.38
C VAL A 341 19.95 31.50 1.02
N ASP A 342 19.59 32.53 1.80
CA ASP A 342 20.25 32.85 3.07
C ASP A 342 19.94 31.83 4.17
N LYS A 343 18.67 31.38 4.27
CA LYS A 343 18.22 30.48 5.35
C LYS A 343 18.32 29.00 4.96
N TYR A 344 18.14 28.67 3.68
CA TYR A 344 18.03 27.28 3.21
C TYR A 344 19.15 26.86 2.25
N GLY A 345 20.08 27.75 1.89
CA GLY A 345 21.24 27.42 1.07
C GLY A 345 20.91 27.09 -0.38
N LEU A 346 19.74 27.49 -0.89
CA LEU A 346 19.26 27.12 -2.24
C LEU A 346 19.78 28.03 -3.36
N GLY A 347 20.94 28.66 -3.19
CA GLY A 347 21.52 29.58 -4.19
C GLY A 347 22.01 28.90 -5.47
N ASN A 348 22.26 27.59 -5.45
CA ASN A 348 22.74 26.83 -6.61
C ASN A 348 21.63 26.05 -7.33
N ASN A 349 20.38 26.12 -6.83
CA ASN A 349 19.28 25.38 -7.43
C ASN A 349 18.67 26.19 -8.59
N PRO A 350 18.63 25.66 -9.83
CA PRO A 350 18.06 26.38 -10.97
C PRO A 350 16.58 26.76 -10.76
N ASP A 351 15.83 25.96 -10.00
CA ASP A 351 14.41 26.20 -9.75
C ASP A 351 14.13 27.38 -8.81
N THR A 352 15.11 27.82 -8.01
CA THR A 352 14.97 28.94 -7.06
C THR A 352 15.59 30.25 -7.57
N VAL A 353 16.49 30.15 -8.55
CA VAL A 353 17.34 31.26 -9.02
C VAL A 353 16.76 31.97 -10.25
N LEU A 354 15.90 31.31 -11.03
CA LEU A 354 15.28 31.88 -12.23
C LEU A 354 14.23 32.94 -11.91
#